data_AF-A0A076HP85-F1
#
_entry.id   AF-A0A076HP85-F1
#
_cell.length_a   1.000
_cell.length_b   1.000
_cell.length_c   1.000
_cell.angle_alpha   90.00
_cell.angle_beta   90.00
_cell.angle_gamma   90.00
#
_symmetry.space_group_name_H-M   'P 1'
#
loop_
_entity.id
_entity.type
_entity.pdbx_description
1 polymer ?
#
loop_
_entity_poly.entity_id
_entity_poly.type
_entity_poly.pdbx_seq_one_letter_code
_entity_poly.pdbx_strand_id
1 'polypeptide(L)'
;MVKKKKDAHYLKNTDLLAEIVACKKTGVLSNKAANMFILLANKTIKKMRYSNPDDRDDCYQTGIMQMLLNWHHFDETKSTNSFSYFTEIFKRGIAKGYGELFYHKGDKERTTRTISLSSGNDGESLFNL
;
A
#
# COMPACT_ATOMS: atom_id res chain seq x y z
N MET A 1 -33.84 -5.08 -21.54
CA MET A 1 -32.71 -4.68 -20.67
C MET A 1 -31.43 -5.29 -21.22
N VAL A 2 -30.53 -4.49 -21.80
CA VAL A 2 -29.28 -4.99 -22.39
C VAL A 2 -28.27 -5.23 -21.25
N LYS A 3 -27.94 -6.50 -20.98
CA LYS A 3 -26.86 -6.85 -20.05
C LYS A 3 -25.53 -6.44 -20.68
N LYS A 4 -24.95 -5.32 -20.22
CA LYS A 4 -23.62 -4.88 -20.62
C LYS A 4 -22.59 -5.94 -20.19
N LYS A 5 -21.89 -6.53 -21.16
CA LYS A 5 -20.80 -7.49 -20.94
C LYS A 5 -19.75 -6.81 -20.04
N LYS A 6 -19.46 -7.37 -18.86
CA LYS A 6 -18.37 -6.87 -18.01
C LYS A 6 -17.06 -7.19 -18.74
N ASP A 7 -16.41 -6.17 -19.28
CA ASP A 7 -15.06 -6.32 -19.82
C ASP A 7 -14.16 -6.94 -18.76
N ALA A 8 -13.50 -8.05 -19.11
CA ALA A 8 -12.80 -8.95 -18.20
C ALA A 8 -11.55 -8.33 -17.52
N HIS A 9 -11.17 -7.12 -17.91
CA HIS A 9 -10.03 -6.40 -17.35
C HIS A 9 -10.51 -5.26 -16.46
N TYR A 10 -10.31 -5.40 -15.14
CA TYR A 10 -10.72 -4.42 -14.13
C TYR A 10 -9.98 -3.07 -14.23
N LEU A 11 -8.88 -3.03 -14.99
CA LEU A 11 -8.14 -1.84 -15.35
C LEU A 11 -7.40 -2.10 -16.68
N LYS A 12 -7.56 -1.20 -17.66
CA LYS A 12 -6.81 -1.28 -18.92
C LYS A 12 -5.50 -0.50 -18.79
N ASN A 13 -4.39 -1.09 -19.23
CA ASN A 13 -3.07 -0.44 -19.17
C ASN A 13 -3.01 0.84 -20.02
N THR A 14 -3.71 0.87 -21.16
CA THR A 14 -3.79 2.06 -22.04
C THR A 14 -4.40 3.25 -21.32
N ASP A 15 -5.46 3.00 -20.55
CA ASP A 15 -6.22 4.05 -19.88
C ASP A 15 -5.42 4.61 -18.70
N LEU A 16 -4.75 3.73 -17.93
CA LEU A 16 -3.86 4.15 -16.86
C LEU A 16 -2.68 4.96 -17.40
N LEU A 17 -2.05 4.51 -18.49
CA LEU A 17 -0.92 5.20 -19.10
C LEU A 17 -1.32 6.60 -19.57
N ALA A 18 -2.43 6.71 -20.30
CA ALA A 18 -2.93 8.00 -20.79
C ALA A 18 -3.24 8.97 -19.66
N GLU A 19 -3.86 8.48 -18.58
CA GLU A 19 -4.19 9.29 -17.41
C GLU A 19 -2.94 9.77 -16.67
N ILE A 20 -1.93 8.92 -16.49
CA ILE A 20 -0.68 9.29 -15.82
C ILE A 20 0.12 10.31 -16.64
N VAL A 21 0.17 10.15 -17.97
CA VAL A 21 0.81 11.15 -18.85
C VAL A 21 0.08 12.49 -18.77
N ALA A 22 -1.26 12.49 -18.72
CA ALA A 22 -2.03 13.72 -18.53
C ALA A 22 -1.74 14.35 -17.16
N CYS A 23 -1.71 13.57 -16.08
CA CYS A 23 -1.39 14.04 -14.74
C CYS A 23 0.02 14.66 -14.70
N LYS A 24 1.02 14.03 -15.34
CA LYS A 24 2.39 14.55 -15.42
C LYS A 24 2.46 15.91 -16.11
N LYS A 25 1.69 16.14 -17.18
CA LYS A 25 1.61 17.44 -17.86
C LYS A 25 1.04 18.53 -16.96
N THR A 26 0.07 18.19 -16.12
CA THR A 26 -0.56 19.14 -15.19
C THR A 26 0.18 19.29 -13.87
N GLY A 27 1.08 18.37 -13.53
CA GLY A 27 1.75 18.29 -12.23
C GLY A 27 0.86 17.82 -11.08
N VAL A 28 -0.42 17.50 -11.33
CA VAL A 28 -1.40 17.10 -10.31
C VAL A 28 -1.97 15.73 -10.64
N LEU A 29 -2.10 14.87 -9.63
CA LEU A 29 -2.72 13.57 -9.78
C LEU A 29 -4.25 13.72 -9.85
N SER A 30 -4.86 13.24 -10.93
CA SER A 30 -6.32 13.28 -11.08
C SER A 30 -7.02 12.28 -10.14
N ASN A 31 -8.25 12.61 -9.72
CA ASN A 31 -9.09 11.68 -8.95
C ASN A 31 -9.31 10.35 -9.69
N LYS A 32 -9.31 10.38 -11.02
CA LYS A 32 -9.44 9.17 -11.85
C LYS A 32 -8.20 8.29 -11.73
N ALA A 33 -7.00 8.85 -11.79
CA ALA A 33 -5.76 8.10 -11.56
C ALA A 33 -5.70 7.51 -10.14
N ALA A 34 -6.10 8.28 -9.12
CA ALA A 34 -6.17 7.80 -7.74
C ALA A 34 -7.12 6.60 -7.60
N ASN A 35 -8.30 6.65 -8.22
CA ASN A 35 -9.24 5.52 -8.23
C ASN A 35 -8.65 4.28 -8.93
N MET A 36 -7.89 4.47 -10.02
CA MET A 36 -7.21 3.37 -10.69
C MET A 36 -6.14 2.73 -9.81
N PHE A 37 -5.38 3.51 -9.04
CA PHE A 37 -4.41 3.00 -8.06
C PHE A 37 -5.09 2.19 -6.95
N ILE A 38 -6.22 2.67 -6.42
CA ILE A 38 -7.01 1.94 -5.42
C ILE A 38 -7.50 0.59 -5.98
N LEU A 39 -7.98 0.56 -7.23
CA LEU A 39 -8.40 -0.68 -7.89
C LEU A 39 -7.23 -1.68 -8.04
N LEU A 40 -6.07 -1.19 -8.44
CA LEU A 40 -4.85 -2.00 -8.58
C LEU A 40 -4.38 -2.55 -7.23
N ALA A 41 -4.34 -1.71 -6.20
CA ALA A 41 -3.95 -2.10 -4.85
C ALA A 41 -4.87 -3.17 -4.27
N ASN A 42 -6.20 -2.99 -4.40
CA ASN A 42 -7.22 -3.94 -3.93
C ASN A 42 -7.09 -5.33 -4.54
N LYS A 43 -6.58 -5.43 -5.77
CA LYS A 43 -6.32 -6.71 -6.42
C LYS A 43 -4.98 -7.29 -6.02
N THR A 44 -3.97 -6.44 -5.85
CA THR A 44 -2.59 -6.87 -5.59
C THR A 44 -2.39 -7.33 -4.14
N ILE A 45 -3.03 -6.66 -3.17
CA ILE A 45 -2.91 -6.98 -1.73
C ILE A 45 -3.32 -8.43 -1.42
N LYS A 46 -4.26 -8.99 -2.21
CA LYS A 46 -4.75 -10.38 -2.06
C LYS A 46 -3.68 -11.44 -2.27
N LYS A 47 -2.52 -11.09 -2.85
CA LYS A 47 -1.40 -12.02 -3.02
C LYS A 47 -0.62 -12.29 -1.74
N MET A 48 -0.61 -11.33 -0.80
CA MET A 48 0.01 -11.50 0.51
C MET A 48 -1.04 -12.02 1.50
N ARG A 49 -0.63 -12.90 2.41
CA ARG A 49 -1.49 -13.41 3.48
C ARG A 49 -1.11 -12.72 4.78
N TYR A 50 -2.12 -12.22 5.47
CA TYR A 50 -1.99 -11.55 6.77
C TYR A 50 -2.81 -12.31 7.80
N SER A 51 -2.27 -12.48 9.00
CA SER A 51 -3.00 -13.09 10.10
C SER A 51 -3.98 -12.11 10.74
N ASN A 52 -3.55 -10.86 10.93
CA ASN A 52 -4.36 -9.77 11.45
C ASN A 52 -4.87 -8.88 10.30
N PRO A 53 -6.16 -8.55 10.24
CA PRO A 53 -6.68 -7.56 9.28
C PRO A 53 -6.07 -6.17 9.44
N ASP A 54 -5.68 -5.74 10.64
CA ASP A 54 -5.13 -4.39 10.84
C ASP A 54 -3.75 -4.25 10.18
N ASP A 55 -2.88 -5.25 10.34
CA ASP A 55 -1.56 -5.29 9.67
C ASP A 55 -1.70 -5.24 8.14
N ARG A 56 -2.75 -5.85 7.59
CA ARG A 56 -3.06 -5.80 6.16
C ARG A 56 -3.37 -4.36 5.74
N ASP A 57 -4.18 -3.65 6.53
CA ASP A 57 -4.63 -2.31 6.21
C ASP A 57 -3.49 -1.29 6.33
N ASP A 58 -2.60 -1.45 7.32
CA ASP A 58 -1.36 -0.67 7.44
C ASP A 58 -0.41 -0.89 6.26
N CYS A 59 -0.20 -2.15 5.87
CA CYS A 59 0.60 -2.49 4.69
C CYS A 59 -0.04 -1.93 3.41
N TYR A 60 -1.36 -2.03 3.29
CA TYR A 60 -2.12 -1.50 2.15
C TYR A 60 -1.94 0.02 2.03
N GLN A 61 -2.10 0.76 3.12
CA GLN A 61 -1.89 2.21 3.17
C GLN A 61 -0.45 2.58 2.79
N THR A 62 0.52 1.84 3.31
CA THR A 62 1.95 2.01 2.94
C THR A 62 2.16 1.79 1.44
N GLY A 63 1.56 0.75 0.87
CA GLY A 63 1.61 0.48 -0.57
C GLY A 63 1.02 1.60 -1.42
N ILE A 64 -0.16 2.11 -1.04
CA ILE A 64 -0.80 3.25 -1.71
C ILE A 64 0.12 4.49 -1.64
N MET A 65 0.64 4.81 -0.45
CA MET A 65 1.55 5.93 -0.25
C MET A 65 2.77 5.84 -1.15
N GLN A 66 3.38 4.65 -1.29
CA GLN A 66 4.52 4.46 -2.19
C GLN A 66 4.16 4.72 -3.66
N MET A 67 2.98 4.34 -4.13
CA MET A 67 2.52 4.69 -5.49
C MET A 67 2.34 6.20 -5.64
N LEU A 68 1.76 6.88 -4.64
CA LEU A 68 1.53 8.33 -4.64
C LEU A 68 2.83 9.15 -4.53
N LEU A 69 3.86 8.63 -3.88
CA LEU A 69 5.16 9.28 -3.84
C LEU A 69 5.95 9.10 -5.15
N ASN A 70 5.70 8.02 -5.88
CA ASN A 70 6.51 7.64 -7.04
C ASN A 70 5.83 7.83 -8.40
N TRP A 71 4.56 8.24 -8.47
CA TRP A 71 3.85 8.34 -9.76
C TRP A 71 4.51 9.29 -10.77
N HIS A 72 5.12 10.37 -10.30
CA HIS A 72 5.78 11.35 -11.16
C HIS A 72 7.10 10.82 -11.75
N HIS A 73 7.73 9.82 -11.11
CA HIS A 73 8.95 9.17 -11.56
C HIS A 73 8.71 8.15 -12.69
N PHE A 74 7.46 7.84 -13.01
CA PHE A 74 7.15 6.93 -14.12
C PHE A 74 7.59 7.55 -15.44
N ASP A 75 8.37 6.82 -16.22
CA ASP A 75 8.93 7.27 -17.50
C ASP A 75 8.32 6.47 -18.65
N GLU A 76 7.42 7.12 -19.40
CA GLU A 76 6.71 6.56 -20.54
C GLU A 76 7.63 6.20 -21.72
N THR A 77 8.84 6.76 -21.78
CA THR A 77 9.81 6.44 -22.84
C THR A 77 10.49 5.10 -22.61
N LYS A 78 10.65 4.71 -21.34
CA LYS A 78 11.30 3.46 -20.94
C LYS A 78 10.34 2.28 -20.87
N SER A 79 9.08 2.53 -20.52
CA SER A 79 8.07 1.47 -20.42
C SER A 79 6.68 1.94 -20.81
N THR A 80 6.05 1.18 -21.69
CA THR A 80 4.64 1.37 -22.06
C THR A 80 3.68 0.70 -21.06
N ASN A 81 4.21 -0.11 -20.14
CA ASN A 81 3.41 -0.87 -19.18
C ASN A 81 3.40 -0.19 -17.81
N SER A 82 2.58 0.86 -17.70
CA SER A 82 2.30 1.56 -16.45
C SER A 82 1.78 0.61 -15.36
N PHE A 83 0.92 -0.34 -15.72
CA PHE A 83 0.32 -1.28 -14.77
C PHE A 83 1.38 -2.11 -14.03
N SER A 84 2.36 -2.67 -14.77
CA SER A 84 3.44 -3.46 -14.18
C SER A 84 4.30 -2.63 -13.21
N TYR A 85 4.65 -1.40 -13.62
CA TYR A 85 5.45 -0.48 -12.81
C TYR A 85 4.77 -0.16 -11.47
N PHE A 86 3.50 0.25 -11.50
CA PHE A 86 2.77 0.57 -10.28
C PHE A 86 2.50 -0.66 -9.40
N THR A 87 2.25 -1.82 -9.99
CA THR A 87 2.11 -3.08 -9.24
C THR A 87 3.42 -3.44 -8.53
N GLU A 88 4.57 -3.20 -9.16
CA GLU A 88 5.88 -3.45 -8.55
C GLU A 88 6.16 -2.51 -7.39
N ILE A 89 5.88 -1.21 -7.54
CA ILE A 89 6.00 -0.23 -6.45
C ILE A 89 5.08 -0.60 -5.29
N PHE A 90 3.84 -0.97 -5.57
CA PHE A 90 2.89 -1.37 -4.54
C PHE A 90 3.39 -2.60 -3.77
N LYS A 91 3.87 -3.64 -4.48
CA LYS A 91 4.45 -4.85 -3.86
C LYS A 91 5.64 -4.54 -2.96
N ARG A 92 6.49 -3.59 -3.36
CA ARG A 92 7.62 -3.13 -2.52
C ARG A 92 7.14 -2.34 -1.32
N GLY A 93 6.10 -1.51 -1.48
CA GLY A 93 5.51 -0.76 -0.39
C GLY A 93 4.86 -1.65 0.68
N ILE A 94 4.08 -2.67 0.29
CA ILE A 94 3.49 -3.60 1.26
C ILE A 94 4.56 -4.43 1.97
N ALA A 95 5.65 -4.81 1.29
CA ALA A 95 6.76 -5.54 1.89
C ALA A 95 7.54 -4.66 2.88
N LYS A 96 7.70 -3.37 2.57
CA LYS A 96 8.28 -2.38 3.48
C LYS A 96 7.42 -2.20 4.73
N GLY A 97 6.11 -2.00 4.57
CA GLY A 97 5.19 -1.86 5.70
C GLY A 97 5.19 -3.10 6.60
N TYR A 98 5.18 -4.29 5.99
CA TYR A 98 5.33 -5.55 6.74
C TYR A 98 6.68 -5.63 7.47
N GLY A 99 7.74 -5.17 6.80
CA GLY A 99 9.07 -5.00 7.37
C GLY A 99 9.05 -4.17 8.66
N GLU A 100 8.41 -3.02 8.62
CA GLU A 100 8.33 -2.06 9.72
C GLU A 100 7.49 -2.58 10.90
N LEU A 101 6.41 -3.33 10.61
CA LEU A 101 5.56 -3.93 11.64
C LEU A 101 6.23 -5.08 12.38
N PHE A 102 6.96 -5.95 11.66
CA PHE A 102 7.45 -7.21 12.21
C PHE A 102 8.95 -7.29 12.50
N TYR A 103 9.74 -6.33 11.98
CA TYR A 103 11.17 -6.26 12.23
C TYR A 103 11.49 -4.95 12.93
N HIS A 104 11.69 -5.03 14.25
CA HIS A 104 12.19 -3.89 15.00
C HIS A 104 13.70 -3.72 14.73
N LYS A 105 14.11 -2.48 14.47
CA LYS A 105 15.50 -2.15 14.14
C LYS A 105 16.40 -2.50 15.33
N GLY A 106 17.13 -3.62 15.24
CA GLY A 106 18.00 -4.14 16.30
C GLY A 106 17.68 -5.56 16.76
N ASP A 107 16.48 -6.06 16.45
CA ASP A 107 16.04 -7.41 16.85
C ASP A 107 15.64 -8.23 15.62
N LYS A 108 16.66 -8.64 14.85
CA LYS A 108 16.46 -9.51 13.68
C LYS A 108 15.98 -10.91 14.04
N GLU A 109 16.18 -11.32 15.30
CA GLU A 109 15.91 -12.68 15.80
C GLU A 109 14.64 -12.78 16.67
N ARG A 110 13.85 -11.69 16.81
CA ARG A 110 12.66 -11.62 17.68
C ARG A 110 12.93 -12.06 19.13
N THR A 111 14.12 -11.75 19.63
CA THR A 111 14.55 -12.05 21.00
C THR A 111 13.91 -11.11 22.03
N THR A 112 13.43 -9.95 21.61
CA THR A 112 12.79 -8.97 22.47
C THR A 112 11.27 -9.10 22.38
N ARG A 113 10.63 -9.44 23.52
CA ARG A 113 9.19 -9.30 23.68
C ARG A 113 8.91 -7.94 24.29
N THR A 114 8.28 -7.05 23.54
CA THR A 114 7.73 -5.81 24.08
C THR A 114 6.44 -6.15 24.84
N ILE A 115 6.52 -6.17 26.17
CA ILE A 115 5.34 -6.24 27.02
C ILE A 115 4.92 -4.79 27.27
N SER A 116 3.80 -4.37 26.69
CA SER A 116 3.20 -3.09 27.02
C SER A 116 2.74 -3.15 28.48
N LEU A 117 3.41 -2.41 29.37
CA LEU A 117 2.88 -2.07 30.67
C LEU A 117 1.69 -1.13 30.43
N SER A 118 0.51 -1.70 30.20
CA SER A 118 -0.73 -0.98 30.41
C SER A 118 -0.79 -0.75 31.91
N SER A 119 -0.26 0.40 32.34
CA SER A 119 -0.49 0.95 33.67
C SER A 119 -1.99 1.24 33.74
N GLY A 120 -2.78 0.22 34.05
CA GLY A 120 -4.11 0.39 34.62
C GLY A 120 -3.91 1.22 35.87
N ASN A 121 -4.15 2.53 35.74
CA ASN A 121 -4.14 3.46 36.84
C ASN A 121 -5.41 3.23 37.68
N ASP A 122 -5.47 2.07 38.30
CA ASP A 122 -6.46 1.72 39.31
C ASP A 122 -5.77 1.81 40.68
N GLY A 123 -5.24 3.01 40.97
CA GLY A 123 -5.32 3.66 42.27
C GLY A 123 -4.89 2.94 43.56
N GLU A 124 -4.12 1.85 43.54
CA GLU A 124 -3.61 1.23 44.78
C GLU A 124 -2.09 1.37 44.86
N SER A 125 -1.67 2.29 45.73
CA SER A 125 -0.28 2.58 46.07
C SER A 125 0.42 1.34 46.62
N LEU A 126 1.52 0.92 46.00
CA LEU A 126 2.47 0.01 46.64
C LEU A 126 3.73 0.79 47.01
N PHE A 127 3.76 1.26 48.26
CA PHE A 127 5.01 1.48 48.97
C PHE A 127 5.74 0.13 49.10
N ASN A 128 7.06 0.13 48.97
CA ASN A 128 7.88 -0.69 49.85
C ASN A 128 9.27 -0.11 50.05
N LEU A 129 9.70 -0.24 51.31
CA LEU A 129 10.91 0.23 51.99
C LEU A 129 12.23 -0.24 51.36
#